data_AF-A0A7X2TBI8-F1
#
_entry.id   AF-A0A7X2TBI8-F1
#
_cell.length_a   1.000
_cell.length_b   1.000
_cell.length_c   1.000
_cell.angle_alpha   90.00
_cell.angle_beta   90.00
_cell.angle_gamma   90.00
#
_symmetry.space_group_name_H-M   'P 1'
#
loop_
_entity.id
_entity.type
_entity.pdbx_description
1 polymer ?
#
loop_
_entity_poly.entity_id
_entity_poly.type
_entity_poly.pdbx_seq_one_letter_code
_entity_poly.pdbx_strand_id
1 'polypeptide(L)'
;MQREQLCAVLWDCVGSLPEQQTEVIRKRYQDGMTLGAIGQEYGTTPEAVRQIHSKALRELRKSRYAKRLRPFVLEDEKIYSMALVGNGAESFNRTWTSSTERVALDAMDWEERSRMHLELLDRARQEVAISQQAEA
;
A
#
# COMPACT_ATOMS: atom_id res chain seq x y z
N MET A 1 -3.88 -18.98 -3.03
CA MET A 1 -4.91 -18.07 -2.48
C MET A 1 -4.47 -16.61 -2.45
N GLN A 2 -3.45 -16.22 -1.67
CA GLN A 2 -3.04 -14.80 -1.57
C GLN A 2 -2.57 -14.17 -2.90
N ARG A 3 -1.86 -14.93 -3.75
CA ARG A 3 -1.33 -14.42 -5.03
C ARG A 3 -2.41 -14.12 -6.07
N GLU A 4 -3.42 -14.98 -6.20
CA GLU A 4 -4.54 -14.79 -7.13
C GLU A 4 -5.41 -13.61 -6.71
N GLN A 5 -5.68 -13.48 -5.41
CA GLN A 5 -6.37 -12.32 -4.84
C GLN A 5 -5.58 -11.02 -5.08
N LEU A 6 -4.27 -11.04 -4.86
CA LEU A 6 -3.40 -9.89 -5.16
C LEU A 6 -3.46 -9.52 -6.65
N CYS A 7 -3.34 -10.50 -7.56
CA CYS A 7 -3.45 -10.24 -8.99
C CYS A 7 -4.79 -9.63 -9.37
N ALA A 8 -5.90 -10.13 -8.83
CA ALA A 8 -7.23 -9.58 -9.07
C ALA A 8 -7.34 -8.12 -8.59
N VAL A 9 -6.89 -7.83 -7.36
CA VAL A 9 -6.94 -6.47 -6.80
C VAL A 9 -6.03 -5.50 -7.57
N LEU A 10 -4.84 -5.95 -7.99
CA LEU A 10 -3.92 -5.15 -8.81
C LEU A 10 -4.57 -4.76 -10.13
N TRP A 11 -5.13 -5.73 -10.86
CA TRP A 11 -5.73 -5.46 -12.17
C TRP A 11 -7.04 -4.66 -12.07
N ASP A 12 -7.80 -4.81 -10.99
CA ASP A 12 -8.94 -3.95 -10.71
C ASP A 12 -8.51 -2.49 -10.46
N CYS A 13 -7.43 -2.28 -9.70
CA CYS A 13 -6.89 -0.92 -9.49
C CYS A 13 -6.42 -0.31 -10.81
N VAL A 14 -5.76 -1.08 -11.67
CA VAL A 14 -5.35 -0.63 -13.01
C VAL A 14 -6.56 -0.33 -13.88
N GLY A 15 -7.62 -1.15 -13.84
CA GLY A 15 -8.86 -0.94 -14.59
C GLY A 15 -9.61 0.34 -14.24
N SER A 16 -9.40 0.89 -13.04
CA SER A 16 -10.00 2.15 -12.60
C SER A 16 -9.26 3.42 -13.07
N LEU A 17 -8.12 3.27 -13.75
CA LEU A 17 -7.39 4.40 -14.34
C LEU A 17 -8.06 4.88 -15.64
N PRO A 18 -7.75 6.10 -16.10
CA PRO A 18 -8.15 6.53 -17.44
C PRO A 18 -7.71 5.53 -18.50
N GLU A 19 -8.55 5.29 -19.51
CA GLU A 19 -8.37 4.25 -20.53
C GLU A 19 -6.95 4.21 -21.12
N GLN A 20 -6.43 5.36 -21.57
CA GLN A 20 -5.08 5.47 -22.12
C GLN A 20 -3.96 5.09 -21.12
N GLN A 21 -4.15 5.33 -19.83
CA GLN A 21 -3.20 4.91 -18.79
C GLN A 21 -3.29 3.41 -18.53
N THR A 22 -4.51 2.86 -18.50
CA THR A 22 -4.79 1.44 -18.34
C THR A 22 -4.14 0.62 -19.44
N GLU A 23 -4.30 1.03 -20.70
CA GLU A 23 -3.74 0.34 -21.86
C GLU A 23 -2.21 0.34 -21.86
N VAL A 24 -1.59 1.49 -21.57
CA VAL A 24 -0.11 1.58 -21.49
C VAL A 24 0.44 0.67 -20.40
N ILE A 25 -0.23 0.54 -19.25
CA ILE A 25 0.18 -0.37 -18.17
C ILE A 25 -0.02 -1.83 -18.57
N ARG A 26 -1.15 -2.19 -19.20
CA ARG A 26 -1.40 -3.55 -19.69
C ARG A 26 -0.38 -3.97 -20.74
N LYS A 27 -0.16 -3.17 -21.78
CA LYS A 27 0.84 -3.46 -22.82
C LYS A 27 2.26 -3.61 -22.27
N ARG A 28 2.62 -2.82 -21.26
CA ARG A 28 3.94 -2.91 -20.66
C ARG A 28 4.13 -4.19 -19.82
N TYR A 29 3.15 -4.57 -19.00
CA TYR A 29 3.33 -5.61 -17.99
C TYR A 29 2.65 -6.95 -18.33
N GLN A 30 1.59 -6.96 -19.13
CA GLN A 30 0.98 -8.19 -19.66
C GLN A 30 1.65 -8.60 -20.96
N ASP A 31 1.80 -7.66 -21.91
CA ASP A 31 2.31 -7.97 -23.24
C ASP A 31 3.85 -7.84 -23.34
N GLY A 32 4.50 -7.34 -22.28
CA GLY A 32 5.96 -7.20 -22.21
C GLY A 32 6.55 -6.16 -23.18
N MET A 33 5.72 -5.25 -23.72
CA MET A 33 6.17 -4.28 -24.71
C MET A 33 7.05 -3.18 -24.11
N THR A 34 8.03 -2.72 -24.88
CA THR A 34 8.83 -1.55 -24.51
C THR A 34 8.02 -0.26 -24.72
N LEU A 35 8.34 0.81 -23.98
CA LEU A 35 7.69 2.12 -24.18
C LEU A 35 7.83 2.64 -25.62
N GLY A 36 8.93 2.28 -26.30
CA GLY A 36 9.15 2.62 -27.70
C GLY A 36 8.21 1.88 -28.64
N ALA A 37 8.05 0.56 -28.46
CA ALA A 37 7.13 -0.25 -29.25
C ALA A 37 5.67 0.19 -29.06
N ILE A 38 5.29 0.51 -27.82
CA ILE A 38 3.97 1.08 -27.50
C ILE A 38 3.79 2.43 -28.23
N GLY A 39 4.82 3.29 -28.21
CA GLY A 39 4.78 4.57 -28.92
C GLY A 39 4.56 4.41 -30.43
N GLN A 40 5.26 3.46 -31.05
CA GLN A 40 5.10 3.16 -32.48
C GLN A 40 3.69 2.69 -32.82
N GLU A 41 3.09 1.83 -31.99
CA GLU A 41 1.72 1.34 -32.19
C GLU A 41 0.68 2.47 -32.12
N TYR A 42 0.85 3.41 -31.18
CA TYR A 42 -0.03 4.57 -31.04
C TYR A 42 0.32 5.75 -31.98
N GLY A 43 1.35 5.62 -32.83
CA GLY A 43 1.82 6.72 -33.67
C GLY A 43 2.32 7.94 -32.87
N THR A 44 2.83 7.72 -31.65
CA THR A 44 3.30 8.76 -30.73
C THR A 44 4.77 8.59 -30.36
N THR A 45 5.35 9.57 -29.66
CA THR A 45 6.74 9.50 -29.22
C THR A 45 6.88 8.59 -27.99
N PRO A 46 8.02 7.88 -27.83
CA PRO A 46 8.28 7.09 -26.63
C PRO A 46 8.22 7.91 -25.33
N GLU A 47 8.54 9.20 -25.40
CA GLU A 47 8.49 10.11 -24.26
C GLU A 47 7.06 10.43 -23.83
N ALA A 48 6.13 10.60 -24.78
CA ALA A 48 4.71 10.75 -24.44
C ALA A 48 4.19 9.53 -23.69
N VAL A 49 4.53 8.32 -24.14
CA VAL A 49 4.18 7.07 -23.44
C VAL A 49 4.83 7.00 -22.06
N ARG A 50 6.09 7.43 -21.91
CA ARG A 50 6.79 7.49 -20.62
C ARG A 50 6.07 8.44 -19.64
N GLN A 51 5.57 9.58 -20.11
CA GLN A 51 4.80 10.52 -19.29
C GLN A 51 3.47 9.92 -18.85
N ILE A 52 2.72 9.28 -19.76
CA ILE A 52 1.46 8.58 -19.46
C ILE A 52 1.70 7.48 -18.42
N HIS A 53 2.73 6.65 -18.64
CA HIS A 53 3.11 5.58 -17.72
C HIS A 53 3.47 6.13 -16.33
N SER A 54 4.25 7.20 -16.26
CA SER A 54 4.64 7.83 -15.00
C SER A 54 3.45 8.44 -14.27
N LYS A 55 2.50 9.03 -15.01
CA LYS A 55 1.24 9.56 -14.47
C LYS A 55 0.37 8.42 -13.92
N ALA A 56 0.26 7.30 -14.64
CA ALA A 56 -0.46 6.11 -14.18
C ALA A 56 0.10 5.57 -12.86
N LEU A 57 1.43 5.40 -12.77
CA LEU A 57 2.06 4.95 -11.52
C LEU A 57 1.90 5.95 -10.37
N ARG A 58 1.88 7.25 -10.66
CA ARG A 58 1.62 8.27 -9.63
C ARG A 58 0.16 8.22 -9.15
N GLU A 59 -0.79 7.98 -10.04
CA GLU A 59 -2.19 7.77 -9.66
C GLU A 59 -2.35 6.52 -8.79
N LEU A 60 -1.74 5.39 -9.16
CA LEU A 60 -1.78 4.14 -8.39
C LEU A 60 -1.12 4.26 -7.00
N ARG A 61 -0.21 5.22 -6.79
CA ARG A 61 0.36 5.51 -5.47
C ARG A 61 -0.56 6.29 -4.53
N LYS A 62 -1.69 6.82 -5.02
CA LYS A 62 -2.64 7.56 -4.16
C LYS A 62 -3.25 6.65 -3.10
N SER A 63 -3.58 7.25 -1.96
CA SER A 63 -4.13 6.57 -0.78
C SER A 63 -5.31 5.65 -1.10
N ARG A 64 -6.18 6.04 -2.05
CA ARG A 64 -7.33 5.23 -2.49
C ARG A 64 -6.97 3.83 -2.97
N TYR A 65 -5.85 3.68 -3.69
CA TYR A 65 -5.36 2.38 -4.17
C TYR A 65 -4.38 1.76 -3.20
N ALA A 66 -3.48 2.57 -2.63
CA ALA A 66 -2.48 2.10 -1.68
C ALA A 66 -3.13 1.39 -0.49
N LYS A 67 -4.27 1.87 0.03
CA LYS A 67 -5.03 1.21 1.10
C LYS A 67 -5.49 -0.20 0.73
N ARG A 68 -5.83 -0.45 -0.53
CA ARG A 68 -6.27 -1.76 -1.04
C ARG A 68 -5.09 -2.73 -1.21
N LEU A 69 -3.91 -2.21 -1.52
CA LEU A 69 -2.70 -2.99 -1.77
C LEU A 69 -1.86 -3.25 -0.50
N ARG A 70 -1.95 -2.36 0.51
CA ARG A 70 -1.23 -2.47 1.80
C ARG A 70 -1.37 -3.81 2.52
N PRO A 71 -2.54 -4.49 2.54
CA PRO A 71 -2.67 -5.80 3.19
C PRO A 71 -1.77 -6.88 2.58
N PHE A 72 -1.42 -6.76 1.30
CA PHE A 72 -0.62 -7.75 0.58
C PHE A 72 0.90 -7.52 0.70
N VAL A 73 1.32 -6.39 1.28
CA VAL A 73 2.75 -6.12 1.54
C VAL A 73 3.18 -6.88 2.80
N LEU A 74 4.30 -7.58 2.70
CA LEU A 74 4.88 -8.32 3.83
C LEU A 74 5.21 -7.36 4.98
N GLU A 75 5.11 -7.85 6.21
CA GLU A 75 5.34 -7.01 7.40
C GLU A 75 6.78 -6.47 7.46
N ASP A 76 7.77 -7.32 7.17
CA ASP A 76 9.18 -6.93 7.11
C ASP A 76 9.43 -5.84 6.05
N GLU A 77 8.76 -5.93 4.89
CA GLU A 77 8.86 -4.91 3.84
C GLU A 77 8.23 -3.59 4.27
N LYS A 78 7.14 -3.61 5.05
CA LYS A 78 6.53 -2.40 5.62
C LYS A 78 7.51 -1.72 6.58
N ILE A 79 8.08 -2.47 7.52
CA ILE A 79 9.05 -1.99 8.51
C ILE A 79 10.26 -1.37 7.79
N TYR A 80 10.84 -2.08 6.83
CA TYR A 80 11.97 -1.58 6.05
C TYR A 80 11.60 -0.30 5.28
N SER A 81 10.46 -0.27 4.60
CA SER A 81 10.01 0.91 3.84
C SER A 81 9.79 2.13 4.73
N MET A 82 9.30 1.94 5.96
CA MET A 82 9.10 3.01 6.94
C MET A 82 10.43 3.60 7.44
N ALA A 83 11.48 2.78 7.51
CA ALA A 83 12.82 3.21 7.91
C ALA A 83 13.53 4.03 6.80
N LEU A 84 13.13 3.82 5.54
CA LEU A 84 13.64 4.59 4.40
C LEU A 84 13.01 5.98 4.25
N VAL A 85 11.97 6.30 5.02
CA VAL A 85 11.28 7.60 4.97
C VAL A 85 11.66 8.44 6.19
N GLY A 86 11.86 9.74 5.98
CA GLY A 86 12.16 10.69 7.06
C GLY A 86 13.54 10.50 7.67
N ASN A 87 14.44 9.79 6.98
CA ASN A 87 15.86 9.79 7.30
C ASN A 87 16.49 11.14 6.90
N GLY A 88 17.49 11.56 7.69
CA GLY A 88 18.18 12.82 7.46
C GLY A 88 18.83 13.36 8.74
N ALA A 89 19.96 14.05 8.58
CA ALA A 89 20.68 14.66 9.69
C ALA A 89 19.80 15.67 10.45
N GLU A 90 18.93 16.40 9.76
CA GLU A 90 17.97 17.32 10.37
C GLU A 90 16.96 16.61 11.29
N SER A 91 16.35 15.51 10.81
CA SER A 91 15.44 14.69 11.62
C SER A 91 16.16 14.14 12.86
N PHE A 92 17.39 13.65 12.69
CA PHE A 92 18.20 13.14 13.79
C PHE A 92 18.54 14.24 14.79
N ASN A 93 19.00 15.42 14.36
CA ASN A 93 19.33 16.53 15.26
C ASN A 93 18.12 17.02 16.07
N ARG A 94 16.91 16.89 15.53
CA ARG A 94 15.67 17.28 16.21
C ARG A 94 15.16 16.22 17.19
N THR A 95 15.25 14.95 16.84
CA THR A 95 14.60 13.84 17.58
C THR A 95 15.58 12.95 18.33
N TRP A 96 16.88 13.08 18.05
CA TRP A 96 17.96 12.20 18.52
C TRP A 96 17.71 10.71 18.29
N THR A 97 16.85 10.39 17.32
CA THR A 97 16.42 9.02 17.04
C THR A 97 16.78 8.69 15.60
N SER A 98 17.50 7.58 15.38
CA SER A 98 17.76 7.08 14.04
C SER A 98 16.46 6.58 13.37
N SER A 99 16.47 6.44 12.04
CA SER A 99 15.28 5.97 11.33
C SER A 99 14.88 4.53 11.70
N THR A 100 15.86 3.68 12.00
CA THR A 100 15.63 2.31 12.47
C THR A 100 15.07 2.31 13.88
N GLU A 101 15.66 3.08 14.81
CA GLU A 101 15.15 3.20 16.18
C GLU A 101 13.72 3.75 16.20
N ARG A 102 13.43 4.76 15.38
CA ARG A 102 12.09 5.33 15.28
C ARG A 102 11.05 4.29 14.86
N VAL A 103 11.36 3.48 13.83
CA VAL A 103 10.43 2.44 13.38
C VAL A 103 10.28 1.32 14.41
N ALA A 104 11.35 0.96 15.11
CA ALA A 104 11.28 -0.02 16.19
C ALA A 104 10.37 0.47 17.33
N LEU A 105 10.51 1.74 17.73
CA LEU A 105 9.64 2.37 18.73
C LEU A 105 8.18 2.45 18.24
N ASP A 106 7.95 2.90 17.00
CA ASP A 106 6.62 2.94 16.39
C ASP A 106 5.97 1.53 16.37
N ALA A 107 6.74 0.49 16.09
CA ALA A 107 6.26 -0.89 16.08
C ALA A 107 5.88 -1.39 17.49
N MET A 108 6.71 -1.11 18.50
CA MET A 108 6.40 -1.43 19.90
C MET A 108 5.12 -0.73 20.37
N ASP A 109 4.99 0.57 20.08
CA ASP A 109 3.78 1.36 20.38
C ASP A 109 2.53 0.76 19.72
N TRP A 110 2.65 0.27 18.48
CA TRP A 110 1.53 -0.33 17.76
C TRP A 110 1.10 -1.67 18.38
N GLU A 111 2.05 -2.51 18.78
CA GLU A 111 1.78 -3.76 19.47
C GLU A 111 1.06 -3.53 20.80
N GLU A 112 1.50 -2.55 21.59
CA GLU A 112 0.85 -2.17 22.84
C GLU A 112 -0.59 -1.68 22.61
N ARG A 113 -0.80 -0.77 21.64
CA ARG A 113 -2.14 -0.28 21.31
C ARG A 113 -3.07 -1.38 20.81
N SER A 114 -2.55 -2.31 20.01
CA SER A 114 -3.32 -3.44 19.48
C SER A 114 -3.75 -4.38 20.61
N ARG A 115 -2.85 -4.68 21.55
CA ARG A 115 -3.13 -5.47 22.76
C ARG A 115 -4.24 -4.84 23.59
N MET A 116 -4.12 -3.55 23.91
CA MET A 116 -5.14 -2.82 24.65
C MET A 116 -6.50 -2.85 23.95
N HIS A 117 -6.52 -2.69 22.62
CA HIS A 117 -7.77 -2.73 21.85
C HIS A 117 -8.45 -4.10 21.92
N LEU A 118 -7.67 -5.19 21.81
CA LEU A 118 -8.20 -6.56 21.93
C LEU A 118 -8.78 -6.83 23.32
N GLU A 119 -8.09 -6.40 24.38
CA GLU A 119 -8.59 -6.52 25.76
C GLU A 119 -9.92 -5.79 25.96
N LEU A 120 -10.05 -4.59 25.39
CA LEU A 120 -11.32 -3.83 25.42
C LEU A 120 -12.44 -4.56 24.66
N LEU A 121 -12.15 -5.15 23.51
CA LEU A 121 -13.13 -5.91 22.72
C LEU A 121 -13.60 -7.16 23.46
N ASP A 122 -12.70 -7.89 24.10
CA ASP A 122 -13.06 -9.08 24.86
C ASP A 122 -13.88 -8.74 26.09
N ARG A 123 -13.55 -7.63 26.76
CA ARG A 123 -14.39 -7.11 27.85
C ARG A 123 -15.81 -6.77 27.37
N ALA A 124 -15.92 -6.05 26.25
CA ALA A 124 -17.22 -5.71 25.68
C ALA A 124 -18.01 -6.97 25.27
N ARG A 125 -17.36 -7.99 24.72
CA ARG A 125 -17.99 -9.28 24.39
C ARG A 125 -18.49 -10.02 25.64
N GLN A 126 -17.71 -10.01 26.72
CA GLN A 126 -18.11 -10.61 28.00
C GLN A 126 -19.33 -9.89 28.60
N GLU A 127 -19.33 -8.56 28.59
CA GLU A 127 -20.47 -7.76 29.08
C GLU A 127 -21.75 -8.03 28.27
N VAL A 128 -21.64 -8.14 26.95
CA VAL A 128 -22.77 -8.51 26.08
C VAL A 128 -23.25 -9.93 26.40
N ALA A 129 -22.34 -10.90 26.56
CA ALA A 129 -22.71 -12.28 26.89
C ALA A 129 -23.41 -12.40 28.26
N ILE A 130 -22.93 -11.65 29.26
CA ILE A 130 -23.56 -11.58 30.59
C ILE A 130 -24.96 -10.96 30.50
N SER A 131 -25.12 -9.89 29.72
CA SER A 131 -26.41 -9.22 29.52
C SER A 131 -27.42 -10.15 28.82
N GLN A 132 -26.97 -10.90 27.81
CA GLN A 132 -27.81 -11.88 27.10
C GLN A 132 -28.20 -13.07 27.97
N GLN A 133 -27.36 -13.48 28.92
CA GLN A 133 -27.69 -14.53 29.89
C GLN A 133 -28.65 -14.06 30.99
N ALA A 134 -28.67 -12.76 31.31
CA ALA A 134 -29.58 -12.19 32.31
C ALA A 134 -31.01 -11.95 31.76
N GLU A 135 -31.16 -11.89 30.44
CA GLU A 135 -32.46 -11.72 29.75
C GLU A 135 -33.18 -13.05 29.42
N ALA A 136 -32.55 -14.21 29.67
CA ALA A 136 -33.09 -15.55 29.43
C ALA A 136 -33.61 -16.22 30.72
#